data_AF-E0UMJ3-F1
#
_entry.id   AF-E0UMJ3-F1
#
_cell.length_a   1.000
_cell.length_b   1.000
_cell.length_c   1.000
_cell.angle_alpha   90.00
_cell.angle_beta   90.00
_cell.angle_gamma   90.00
#
_symmetry.space_group_name_H-M   'P 1'
#
loop_
_entity.id
_entity.type
_entity.pdbx_description
1 polymer ?
#
loop_
_entity_poly.entity_id
_entity_poly.type
_entity_poly.pdbx_seq_one_letter_code
_entity_poly.pdbx_strand_id
1 'polypeptide(L)'
;MIQKNKNKKNSGILTTLGIKVRNLVLLLLFFTILLFIIDIQFMKNECKRKEAGYPETSQIYKLKSPVIWHCIVSNILSNLYNSFLTSCITIICIELALRDDTIQKIQEIFNATQATRYIKAFYPNKGAYSNLVIDHIRNLQPHNKIKLLGLSEEIRILQEVGNRIIIDKLENNCHFQILLLHSESSLLKCLGVDLEEAILNNKKTSLEAGVNYFLNDLKTRLNNQTEIKGTIEVRLNIDYFSPICYFSGNDIKLIWMYFMNFQGSEYPAFDILDQEFIQETDYHFDYLWKKNENRVCFKFENGKIEKI
;
A
#
# COMPACT_ATOMS: atom_id res chain seq x y z
N MET A 1 -25.03 11.76 2.85
CA MET A 1 -24.82 10.70 1.84
C MET A 1 -23.66 9.83 2.31
N ILE A 2 -23.95 8.59 2.70
CA ILE A 2 -22.97 7.64 3.24
C ILE A 2 -22.20 7.05 2.04
N GLN A 3 -20.98 7.54 1.78
CA GLN A 3 -20.08 6.88 0.83
C GLN A 3 -19.51 5.63 1.49
N LYS A 4 -19.96 4.47 1.00
CA LYS A 4 -19.38 3.15 1.28
C LYS A 4 -17.93 3.13 0.83
N ASN A 5 -17.00 3.26 1.78
CA ASN A 5 -15.60 2.93 1.55
C ASN A 5 -15.49 1.43 1.29
N LYS A 6 -15.30 1.05 0.03
CA LYS A 6 -14.90 -0.31 -0.36
C LYS A 6 -13.46 -0.51 0.09
N ASN A 7 -13.30 -0.94 1.33
CA ASN A 7 -12.07 -1.57 1.81
C ASN A 7 -11.80 -2.82 0.97
N LYS A 8 -10.96 -2.69 -0.07
CA LYS A 8 -10.31 -3.83 -0.69
C LYS A 8 -9.30 -4.37 0.32
N LYS A 9 -9.76 -5.35 1.12
CA LYS A 9 -8.93 -6.24 1.92
C LYS A 9 -7.88 -6.87 1.02
N ASN A 10 -6.63 -6.53 1.24
CA ASN A 10 -5.50 -7.23 0.66
C ASN A 10 -4.64 -7.72 1.84
N SER A 11 -4.95 -8.91 2.32
CA SER A 11 -4.17 -9.62 3.34
C SER A 11 -3.01 -10.36 2.68
N GLY A 12 -1.78 -9.98 3.00
CA GLY A 12 -0.61 -10.64 2.45
C GLY A 12 0.70 -10.27 3.14
N ILE A 13 0.74 -10.28 4.48
CA ILE A 13 2.00 -10.52 5.19
C ILE A 13 2.11 -12.04 5.29
N LEU A 14 2.60 -12.69 4.25
CA LEU A 14 2.73 -14.14 4.22
C LEU A 14 4.11 -14.51 4.76
N THR A 15 4.15 -14.93 6.02
CA THR A 15 5.19 -15.86 6.48
C THR A 15 5.17 -17.11 5.59
N THR A 16 6.25 -17.89 5.54
CA THR A 16 6.30 -19.17 4.79
C THR A 16 5.13 -20.11 5.12
N LEU A 17 4.56 -19.99 6.33
CA LEU A 17 3.33 -20.66 6.73
C LEU A 17 2.09 -20.11 6.02
N GLY A 18 1.94 -18.80 5.94
CA GLY A 18 0.85 -18.13 5.23
C GLY A 18 0.81 -18.49 3.73
N ILE A 19 1.96 -18.58 3.05
CA ILE A 19 1.99 -18.99 1.62
C ILE A 19 1.39 -20.39 1.44
N LYS A 20 1.69 -21.32 2.35
CA LYS A 20 1.14 -22.68 2.33
C LYS A 20 -0.37 -22.67 2.59
N VAL A 21 -0.84 -21.88 3.54
CA VAL A 21 -2.28 -21.72 3.86
C VAL A 21 -3.03 -21.11 2.67
N ARG A 22 -2.49 -20.07 2.03
CA ARG A 22 -3.07 -19.47 0.81
C ARG A 22 -3.16 -20.46 -0.33
N ASN A 23 -2.08 -21.21 -0.58
CA ASN A 23 -2.07 -22.21 -1.65
C ASN A 23 -3.09 -23.33 -1.38
N LEU A 24 -3.27 -23.73 -0.11
CA LEU A 24 -4.32 -24.66 0.30
C LEU A 24 -5.72 -24.11 0.05
N VAL A 25 -5.99 -22.84 0.41
CA VAL A 25 -7.29 -22.19 0.16
C VAL A 25 -7.58 -22.07 -1.33
N LEU A 26 -6.59 -21.67 -2.15
CA LEU A 26 -6.74 -21.60 -3.60
C LEU A 26 -7.01 -22.97 -4.22
N LEU A 27 -6.33 -24.01 -3.75
CA LEU A 27 -6.55 -25.39 -4.19
C LEU A 27 -7.96 -25.86 -3.84
N LEU A 28 -8.41 -25.62 -2.61
CA LEU A 28 -9.76 -25.97 -2.17
C LEU A 28 -10.85 -25.21 -2.95
N LEU A 29 -10.64 -23.92 -3.24
CA LEU A 29 -11.53 -23.13 -4.10
C LEU A 29 -11.58 -23.66 -5.53
N PHE A 30 -10.43 -24.04 -6.10
CA PHE A 30 -10.37 -24.64 -7.43
C PHE A 30 -11.20 -25.93 -7.50
N PHE A 31 -11.03 -26.84 -6.54
CA PHE A 31 -11.83 -28.06 -6.47
C PHE A 31 -13.31 -27.78 -6.20
N THR A 32 -13.63 -26.79 -5.36
CA THR A 32 -15.02 -26.36 -5.11
C THR A 32 -15.69 -25.93 -6.41
N ILE A 33 -15.03 -25.08 -7.21
CA ILE A 33 -15.55 -24.59 -8.49
C ILE A 33 -15.68 -25.73 -9.49
N LEU A 34 -14.66 -26.60 -9.60
CA LEU A 34 -14.69 -27.74 -10.51
C LEU A 34 -15.85 -28.69 -10.20
N LEU A 35 -16.01 -29.07 -8.92
CA LEU A 35 -17.10 -29.95 -8.48
C LEU A 35 -18.47 -29.30 -8.66
N PHE A 36 -18.59 -28.00 -8.43
CA PHE A 36 -19.82 -27.24 -8.68
C PHE A 36 -20.21 -27.21 -10.17
N ILE A 37 -19.24 -26.99 -11.06
CA ILE A 37 -19.47 -27.01 -12.52
C ILE A 37 -19.90 -28.41 -12.96
N ILE A 38 -19.21 -29.46 -12.49
CA ILE A 38 -19.55 -30.85 -12.80
C ILE A 38 -20.98 -31.18 -12.32
N ASP A 39 -21.32 -30.80 -11.09
CA ASP A 39 -22.63 -31.02 -10.51
C ASP A 39 -23.72 -30.30 -11.30
N ILE A 40 -23.56 -29.00 -11.59
CA ILE A 40 -24.59 -28.22 -12.29
C ILE A 40 -24.73 -28.62 -13.76
N GLN A 41 -23.63 -28.77 -14.49
CA GLN A 41 -23.69 -28.98 -15.94
C GLN A 41 -24.16 -30.39 -16.30
N PHE A 42 -23.74 -31.41 -15.53
CA PHE A 42 -23.94 -32.80 -15.90
C PHE A 42 -24.94 -33.55 -15.01
N MET A 43 -24.95 -33.30 -13.70
CA MET A 43 -25.68 -34.17 -12.77
C MET A 43 -27.05 -33.59 -12.34
N LYS A 44 -27.07 -32.35 -11.85
CA LYS A 44 -28.25 -31.69 -11.26
C LYS A 44 -29.32 -31.35 -12.29
N ASN A 45 -28.92 -31.04 -13.52
CA ASN A 45 -29.85 -30.78 -14.62
C ASN A 45 -30.59 -32.05 -15.07
N GLU A 46 -29.94 -33.21 -15.03
CA GLU A 46 -30.57 -34.50 -15.34
C GLU A 46 -31.56 -34.93 -14.24
N CYS A 47 -31.21 -34.68 -12.97
CA CYS A 47 -32.10 -34.95 -11.84
C CYS A 47 -33.36 -34.09 -11.84
N LYS A 48 -33.23 -32.78 -12.10
CA LYS A 48 -34.38 -31.86 -12.19
C LYS A 48 -35.34 -32.20 -13.34
N ARG A 49 -34.82 -32.67 -14.49
CA ARG A 49 -35.65 -33.09 -15.63
C ARG A 49 -36.54 -34.28 -15.30
N LYS A 50 -36.05 -35.20 -14.45
CA LYS A 50 -36.81 -36.36 -13.97
C LYS A 50 -37.88 -35.98 -12.94
N GLU A 51 -37.57 -35.07 -12.02
CA GLU A 51 -38.55 -34.57 -11.03
C GLU A 51 -39.67 -33.73 -11.67
N ALA A 52 -39.39 -33.03 -12.78
CA ALA A 52 -40.36 -32.22 -13.51
C ALA A 52 -41.29 -33.01 -14.45
N GLY A 53 -41.20 -34.35 -14.50
CA GLY A 53 -42.15 -35.20 -15.22
C GLY A 53 -42.10 -35.09 -16.75
N TYR A 54 -41.01 -34.61 -17.35
CA TYR A 54 -40.87 -34.55 -18.80
C TYR A 54 -40.83 -35.96 -19.40
N PRO A 55 -41.62 -36.25 -20.45
CA PRO A 55 -41.64 -37.58 -21.07
C PRO A 55 -40.30 -37.89 -21.73
N GLU A 56 -39.75 -39.06 -21.41
CA GLU A 56 -38.55 -39.61 -22.06
C GLU A 56 -38.82 -39.81 -23.57
N THR A 57 -38.52 -38.81 -24.39
CA THR A 57 -38.50 -38.96 -25.85
C THR A 57 -37.23 -39.69 -26.27
N SER A 58 -37.12 -40.98 -25.95
CA SER A 58 -36.39 -41.98 -26.72
C SER A 58 -36.49 -43.34 -26.04
N GLN A 59 -37.16 -44.28 -26.69
CA GLN A 59 -37.33 -45.68 -26.27
C GLN A 59 -36.01 -46.51 -26.22
N ILE A 60 -34.83 -45.87 -26.17
CA ILE A 60 -33.52 -46.53 -26.21
C ILE A 60 -32.93 -46.74 -24.81
N TYR A 61 -33.42 -46.06 -23.77
CA TYR A 61 -32.90 -46.22 -22.40
C TYR A 61 -33.79 -47.08 -21.50
N LYS A 62 -34.15 -48.28 -21.98
CA LYS A 62 -34.66 -49.37 -21.11
C LYS A 62 -33.54 -50.20 -20.46
N LEU A 63 -32.37 -49.59 -20.23
CA LEU A 63 -31.39 -50.11 -19.28
C LEU A 63 -31.44 -49.29 -17.98
N LYS A 64 -31.85 -50.00 -16.93
CA LYS A 64 -31.70 -49.64 -15.51
C LYS A 64 -30.35 -48.96 -15.22
N SER A 65 -30.40 -47.99 -14.30
CA SER A 65 -29.32 -47.47 -13.46
C SER A 65 -28.66 -46.11 -13.73
N PRO A 66 -28.48 -45.53 -14.93
CA PRO A 66 -27.63 -44.33 -15.03
C PRO A 66 -28.22 -43.14 -14.24
N VAL A 67 -29.51 -42.83 -14.40
CA VAL A 67 -30.10 -41.61 -13.81
C VAL A 67 -30.18 -41.62 -12.27
N ILE A 68 -30.33 -42.80 -11.64
CA ILE A 68 -30.33 -42.91 -10.16
C ILE A 68 -28.92 -42.63 -9.62
N TRP A 69 -27.89 -43.14 -10.30
CA TRP A 69 -26.49 -42.87 -9.95
C TRP A 69 -26.15 -41.39 -10.10
N HIS A 70 -26.66 -40.70 -11.12
CA HIS A 70 -26.40 -39.27 -11.31
C HIS A 70 -26.94 -38.43 -10.13
N CYS A 71 -28.10 -38.76 -9.58
CA CYS A 71 -28.67 -38.02 -8.44
C CYS A 71 -28.01 -38.35 -7.09
N ILE A 72 -27.61 -39.60 -6.88
CA ILE A 72 -26.82 -39.97 -5.70
C ILE A 72 -25.46 -39.26 -5.74
N VAL A 73 -24.79 -39.26 -6.88
CA VAL A 73 -23.49 -38.60 -7.08
C VAL A 73 -23.64 -37.08 -6.98
N SER A 74 -24.71 -36.47 -7.50
CA SER A 74 -25.01 -35.04 -7.33
C SER A 74 -25.09 -34.62 -5.86
N ASN A 75 -25.80 -35.40 -5.03
CA ASN A 75 -25.88 -35.12 -3.59
C ASN A 75 -24.51 -35.23 -2.89
N ILE A 76 -23.68 -36.21 -3.28
CA ILE A 76 -22.33 -36.36 -2.75
C ILE A 76 -21.45 -35.18 -3.17
N LEU A 77 -21.48 -34.80 -4.46
CA LEU A 77 -20.75 -33.64 -5.00
C LEU A 77 -21.18 -32.34 -4.30
N SER A 78 -22.48 -32.16 -4.10
CA SER A 78 -23.08 -31.05 -3.36
C SER A 78 -22.52 -30.92 -1.95
N ASN A 79 -22.50 -32.03 -1.21
CA ASN A 79 -21.96 -32.05 0.14
C ASN A 79 -20.44 -31.80 0.16
N LEU A 80 -19.70 -32.30 -0.83
CA LEU A 80 -18.26 -32.11 -0.93
C LEU A 80 -17.88 -30.65 -1.22
N TYR A 81 -18.47 -30.00 -2.23
CA TYR A 81 -18.12 -28.60 -2.50
C TYR A 81 -18.60 -27.66 -1.39
N ASN A 82 -19.74 -27.94 -0.73
CA ASN A 82 -20.17 -27.16 0.45
C ASN A 82 -19.21 -27.33 1.64
N SER A 83 -18.68 -28.55 1.85
CA SER A 83 -17.69 -28.81 2.89
C SER A 83 -16.35 -28.14 2.60
N PHE A 84 -15.90 -28.15 1.34
CA PHE A 84 -14.70 -27.42 0.92
C PHE A 84 -14.86 -25.91 1.06
N LEU A 85 -16.01 -25.36 0.67
CA LEU A 85 -16.31 -23.94 0.85
C LEU A 85 -16.29 -23.55 2.33
N THR A 86 -16.94 -24.34 3.19
CA THR A 86 -16.95 -24.12 4.65
C THR A 86 -15.52 -24.16 5.21
N SER A 87 -14.73 -25.15 4.80
CA SER A 87 -13.33 -25.30 5.22
C SER A 87 -12.47 -24.09 4.79
N CYS A 88 -12.64 -23.59 3.56
CA CYS A 88 -11.99 -22.37 3.10
C CYS A 88 -12.32 -21.17 4.00
N ILE A 89 -13.60 -20.97 4.31
CA ILE A 89 -14.06 -19.87 5.17
C ILE A 89 -13.44 -20.00 6.57
N THR A 90 -13.48 -21.19 7.16
CA THR A 90 -12.91 -21.44 8.50
C THR A 90 -11.39 -21.20 8.53
N ILE A 91 -10.65 -21.69 7.54
CA ILE A 91 -9.20 -21.46 7.43
C ILE A 91 -8.91 -19.96 7.32
N ILE A 92 -9.64 -19.23 6.49
CA ILE A 92 -9.49 -17.77 6.35
C ILE A 92 -9.79 -17.07 7.69
N CYS A 93 -10.85 -17.46 8.39
CA CYS A 93 -11.20 -16.89 9.70
C CYS A 93 -10.10 -17.15 10.75
N ILE A 94 -9.56 -18.36 10.82
CA ILE A 94 -8.47 -18.72 11.73
C ILE A 94 -7.19 -17.94 11.39
N GLU A 95 -6.85 -17.83 10.10
CA GLU A 95 -5.68 -17.07 9.66
C GLU A 95 -5.81 -15.58 10.01
N LEU A 96 -7.00 -14.99 9.82
CA LEU A 96 -7.28 -13.62 10.24
C LEU A 96 -7.14 -13.45 11.75
N ALA A 97 -7.71 -14.36 12.54
CA ALA A 97 -7.62 -14.31 14.00
C ALA A 97 -6.17 -14.44 14.50
N LEU A 98 -5.38 -15.35 13.92
CA LEU A 98 -3.97 -15.51 14.26
C LEU A 98 -3.11 -14.33 13.82
N ARG A 99 -3.43 -13.71 12.68
CA ARG A 99 -2.75 -12.49 12.21
C ARG A 99 -3.05 -11.34 13.16
N ASP A 100 -4.30 -11.16 13.56
CA ASP A 100 -4.71 -10.14 14.51
C ASP A 100 -4.03 -10.37 15.87
N ASP A 101 -3.98 -11.60 16.38
CA ASP A 101 -3.26 -11.96 17.61
C ASP A 101 -1.74 -11.73 17.50
N THR A 102 -1.12 -12.01 16.35
CA THR A 102 0.31 -11.76 16.13
C THR A 102 0.62 -10.27 16.06
N ILE A 103 -0.21 -9.50 15.36
CA ILE A 103 -0.10 -8.04 15.31
C ILE A 103 -0.32 -7.46 16.70
N GLN A 104 -1.33 -7.96 17.43
CA GLN A 104 -1.61 -7.55 18.79
C GLN A 104 -0.45 -7.88 19.73
N LYS A 105 0.19 -9.05 19.61
CA LYS A 105 1.41 -9.40 20.38
C LYS A 105 2.61 -8.54 20.03
N ILE A 106 2.83 -8.24 18.74
CA ILE A 106 3.87 -7.30 18.32
C ILE A 106 3.58 -5.92 18.91
N GLN A 107 2.33 -5.47 18.83
CA GLN A 107 1.88 -4.20 19.37
C GLN A 107 1.94 -4.19 20.90
N GLU A 108 1.67 -5.29 21.58
CA GLU A 108 1.83 -5.46 23.04
C GLU A 108 3.30 -5.43 23.43
N ILE A 109 4.21 -6.05 22.66
CA ILE A 109 5.66 -5.96 22.87
C ILE A 109 6.13 -4.51 22.71
N PHE A 110 5.67 -3.81 21.67
CA PHE A 110 5.98 -2.39 21.43
C PHE A 110 5.34 -1.46 22.47
N ASN A 111 4.10 -1.71 22.89
CA ASN A 111 3.40 -0.93 23.90
C ASN A 111 3.96 -1.18 25.31
N ALA A 112 4.36 -2.42 25.62
CA ALA A 112 5.05 -2.77 26.86
C ALA A 112 6.48 -2.20 26.90
N THR A 113 7.07 -1.90 25.74
CA THR A 113 8.33 -1.17 25.61
C THR A 113 8.13 0.34 25.41
N GLN A 114 7.11 0.92 26.07
CA GLN A 114 6.86 2.36 26.24
C GLN A 114 8.08 3.23 25.94
N ALA A 115 7.90 4.23 25.07
CA ALA A 115 8.90 5.20 24.61
C ALA A 115 10.30 4.97 25.20
N THR A 116 11.10 4.14 24.53
CA THR A 116 12.49 3.98 24.93
C THR A 116 13.16 5.37 24.91
N ARG A 117 14.30 5.54 25.59
CA ARG A 117 15.12 6.77 25.50
C ARG A 117 15.28 7.28 24.05
N TYR A 118 15.14 6.39 23.07
CA TYR A 118 15.42 6.62 21.67
C TYR A 118 14.19 6.84 20.78
N ILE A 119 13.01 6.31 21.12
CA ILE A 119 11.82 6.29 20.24
C ILE A 119 10.60 6.79 21.02
N LYS A 120 9.94 7.85 20.52
CA LYS A 120 8.70 8.43 21.08
C LYS A 120 7.48 7.55 20.81
N ALA A 121 7.36 7.08 19.58
CA ALA A 121 6.19 6.37 19.09
C ALA A 121 6.51 5.47 17.90
N PHE A 122 5.70 4.44 17.72
CA PHE A 122 5.78 3.50 16.61
C PHE A 122 4.46 3.50 15.83
N TYR A 123 4.57 3.63 14.51
CA TYR A 123 3.43 3.64 13.60
C TYR A 123 3.52 2.41 12.70
N PRO A 124 2.70 1.37 12.91
CA PRO A 124 2.86 0.07 12.25
C PRO A 124 2.48 0.10 10.76
N ASN A 125 1.76 1.12 10.29
CA ASN A 125 1.28 1.19 8.92
C ASN A 125 1.44 2.60 8.34
N LYS A 126 1.44 2.67 7.00
CA LYS A 126 1.61 3.91 6.25
C LYS A 126 0.56 4.95 6.55
N GLY A 127 -0.71 4.55 6.59
CA GLY A 127 -1.82 5.46 6.88
C GLY A 127 -1.63 6.21 8.21
N ALA A 128 -1.15 5.52 9.25
CA ALA A 128 -0.94 6.11 10.58
C ALA A 128 0.12 7.21 10.56
N TYR A 129 1.31 6.96 10.00
CA TYR A 129 2.35 8.00 9.95
C TYR A 129 2.05 9.07 8.88
N SER A 130 1.42 8.72 7.76
CA SER A 130 1.04 9.68 6.72
C SER A 130 0.06 10.71 7.25
N ASN A 131 -0.98 10.29 7.98
CA ASN A 131 -1.92 11.21 8.63
C ASN A 131 -1.22 12.15 9.61
N LEU A 132 -0.28 11.61 10.41
CA LEU A 132 0.51 12.41 11.33
C LEU A 132 1.36 13.47 10.62
N VAL A 133 2.02 13.11 9.51
CA VAL A 133 2.79 14.05 8.69
C VAL A 133 1.88 15.11 8.07
N ILE A 134 0.74 14.70 7.52
CA ILE A 134 -0.26 15.60 6.92
C ILE A 134 -0.75 16.62 7.96
N ASP A 135 -1.14 16.15 9.14
CA ASP A 135 -1.64 17.00 10.22
C ASP A 135 -0.52 17.91 10.75
N HIS A 136 0.72 17.43 10.80
CA HIS A 136 1.86 18.27 11.15
C HIS A 136 2.06 19.40 10.12
N ILE A 137 2.03 19.10 8.82
CA ILE A 137 2.16 20.11 7.76
C ILE A 137 1.04 21.15 7.84
N ARG A 138 -0.20 20.71 8.09
CA ARG A 138 -1.36 21.61 8.25
C ARG A 138 -1.20 22.57 9.43
N ASN A 139 -0.57 22.11 10.51
CA ASN A 139 -0.38 22.87 11.74
C ASN A 139 0.98 23.58 11.83
N LEU A 140 1.74 23.65 10.73
CA LEU A 140 3.02 24.35 10.70
C LEU A 140 2.86 25.81 11.11
N GLN A 141 3.75 26.22 12.01
CA GLN A 141 3.93 27.60 12.42
C GLN A 141 4.73 28.36 11.36
N PRO A 142 4.58 29.70 11.28
CA PRO A 142 5.39 30.52 10.38
C PRO A 142 6.89 30.29 10.58
N HIS A 143 7.67 30.42 9.49
CA HIS A 143 9.13 30.21 9.48
C HIS A 143 9.62 28.77 9.67
N ASN A 144 8.72 27.78 9.80
CA ASN A 144 9.13 26.40 9.97
C ASN A 144 9.78 25.83 8.72
N LYS A 145 10.73 24.92 8.93
CA LYS A 145 11.39 24.16 7.87
C LYS A 145 10.99 22.70 7.93
N ILE A 146 10.56 22.17 6.79
CA ILE A 146 10.30 20.76 6.58
C ILE A 146 11.38 20.14 5.71
N LYS A 147 11.85 18.95 6.10
CA LYS A 147 12.65 18.07 5.26
C LYS A 147 11.89 16.77 5.02
N LEU A 148 11.80 16.32 3.78
CA LEU A 148 11.20 15.05 3.42
C LEU A 148 12.18 14.29 2.52
N LEU A 149 12.64 13.14 2.96
CA LEU A 149 13.35 12.14 2.16
C LEU A 149 12.44 10.94 2.00
N GLY A 150 12.12 10.56 0.78
CA GLY A 150 11.22 9.43 0.56
C GLY A 150 11.26 8.88 -0.84
N LEU A 151 10.43 7.88 -1.07
CA LEU A 151 10.15 7.42 -2.43
C LEU A 151 9.28 8.42 -3.18
N SER A 152 9.25 8.31 -4.50
CA SER A 152 8.40 9.15 -5.35
C SER A 152 6.91 9.06 -4.98
N GLU A 153 6.47 7.91 -4.45
CA GLU A 153 5.13 7.69 -3.88
C GLU A 153 4.78 8.64 -2.74
N GLU A 154 5.76 9.08 -1.96
CA GLU A 154 5.54 9.91 -0.77
C GLU A 154 5.14 11.35 -1.12
N ILE A 155 5.23 11.75 -2.40
CA ILE A 155 4.61 12.99 -2.87
C ILE A 155 3.10 13.01 -2.61
N ARG A 156 2.45 11.84 -2.49
CA ARG A 156 1.02 11.73 -2.15
C ARG A 156 0.68 12.37 -0.81
N ILE A 157 1.60 12.36 0.15
CA ILE A 157 1.42 13.07 1.43
C ILE A 157 1.14 14.55 1.16
N LEU A 158 1.91 15.18 0.26
CA LEU A 158 1.72 16.59 -0.10
C LEU A 158 0.46 16.82 -0.94
N GLN A 159 0.10 15.87 -1.81
CA GLN A 159 -1.17 15.90 -2.55
C GLN A 159 -2.37 15.87 -1.58
N GLU A 160 -2.30 15.05 -0.52
CA GLU A 160 -3.34 14.90 0.50
C GLU A 160 -3.42 16.08 1.48
N VAL A 161 -2.29 16.74 1.76
CA VAL A 161 -2.29 18.07 2.41
C VAL A 161 -3.08 19.07 1.57
N GLY A 162 -2.85 19.05 0.25
CA GLY A 162 -3.53 19.89 -0.73
C GLY A 162 -2.83 21.23 -0.97
N ASN A 163 -2.76 21.63 -2.25
CA ASN A 163 -1.98 22.78 -2.70
C ASN A 163 -2.37 24.11 -2.05
N ARG A 164 -3.65 24.30 -1.71
CA ARG A 164 -4.10 25.50 -0.98
C ARG A 164 -3.38 25.66 0.36
N ILE A 165 -3.23 24.56 1.11
CA ILE A 165 -2.57 24.59 2.41
C ILE A 165 -1.07 24.79 2.23
N ILE A 166 -0.46 24.12 1.25
CA ILE A 166 0.97 24.30 0.95
C ILE A 166 1.26 25.77 0.63
N ILE A 167 0.44 26.41 -0.20
CA ILE A 167 0.57 27.83 -0.53
C ILE A 167 0.44 28.71 0.72
N ASP A 168 -0.59 28.50 1.55
CA ASP A 168 -0.75 29.19 2.83
C ASP A 168 0.50 29.05 3.72
N LYS A 169 1.13 27.87 3.76
CA LYS A 169 2.38 27.68 4.50
C LYS A 169 3.55 28.45 3.89
N LEU A 170 3.65 28.48 2.56
CA LEU A 170 4.67 29.27 1.87
C LEU A 170 4.47 30.78 2.08
N GLU A 171 3.23 31.27 2.08
CA GLU A 171 2.90 32.68 2.41
C GLU A 171 3.36 33.03 3.83
N ASN A 172 3.18 32.10 4.77
CA ASN A 172 3.67 32.19 6.15
C ASN A 172 5.19 31.91 6.31
N ASN A 173 5.96 32.03 5.22
CA ASN A 173 7.41 31.86 5.19
C ASN A 173 7.90 30.47 5.64
N CYS A 174 7.13 29.40 5.42
CA CYS A 174 7.62 28.05 5.63
C CYS A 174 8.52 27.59 4.47
N HIS A 175 9.44 26.68 4.76
CA HIS A 175 10.42 26.16 3.80
C HIS A 175 10.31 24.65 3.66
N PHE A 176 10.18 24.15 2.43
CA PHE A 176 10.03 22.73 2.12
C PHE A 176 11.25 22.25 1.32
N GLN A 177 12.01 21.30 1.88
CA GLN A 177 13.07 20.59 1.19
C GLN A 177 12.66 19.13 0.99
N ILE A 178 12.38 18.75 -0.26
CA ILE A 178 11.86 17.43 -0.59
C ILE A 178 12.85 16.72 -1.51
N LEU A 179 13.39 15.61 -1.04
CA LEU A 179 14.30 14.74 -1.77
C LEU A 179 13.61 13.40 -2.04
N LEU A 180 13.33 13.12 -3.31
CA LEU A 180 12.66 11.88 -3.71
C LEU A 180 13.63 10.92 -4.38
N LEU A 181 13.47 9.62 -4.12
CA LEU A 181 14.19 8.60 -4.86
C LEU A 181 13.73 8.60 -6.33
N HIS A 182 14.68 8.75 -7.25
CA HIS A 182 14.45 8.71 -8.67
C HIS A 182 14.03 7.30 -9.09
N SER A 183 13.13 7.22 -10.06
CA SER A 183 12.57 6.00 -10.63
C SER A 183 13.62 5.07 -11.26
N GLU A 184 14.78 5.61 -11.61
CA GLU A 184 15.92 4.88 -12.18
C GLU A 184 16.94 4.43 -11.13
N SER A 185 16.71 4.73 -9.86
CA SER A 185 17.62 4.33 -8.80
C SER A 185 17.82 2.82 -8.81
N SER A 186 19.08 2.39 -8.75
CA SER A 186 19.46 0.98 -8.58
C SER A 186 18.89 0.38 -7.30
N LEU A 187 18.62 1.18 -6.28
CA LEU A 187 17.96 0.74 -5.05
C LEU A 187 16.56 0.16 -5.35
N LEU A 188 15.80 0.76 -6.28
CA LEU A 188 14.50 0.22 -6.69
C LEU A 188 14.63 -1.15 -7.37
N LYS A 189 15.73 -1.39 -8.09
CA LYS A 189 16.05 -2.71 -8.66
C LYS A 189 16.38 -3.72 -7.57
N CYS A 190 17.16 -3.34 -6.55
CA CYS A 190 17.49 -4.19 -5.41
C CYS A 190 16.27 -4.49 -4.52
N LEU A 191 15.35 -3.54 -4.41
CA LEU A 191 14.08 -3.73 -3.73
C LEU A 191 13.15 -4.69 -4.50
N GLY A 192 13.34 -4.83 -5.82
CA GLY A 192 12.59 -5.71 -6.72
C GLY A 192 13.27 -7.03 -7.07
N VAL A 193 13.37 -7.95 -6.11
CA VAL A 193 13.72 -9.34 -6.40
C VAL A 193 12.51 -10.03 -7.08
N ASP A 194 12.65 -10.25 -8.39
CA ASP A 194 11.95 -11.23 -9.25
C ASP A 194 10.44 -11.11 -9.55
N LEU A 195 9.77 -9.97 -9.27
CA LEU A 195 8.38 -9.77 -9.73
C LEU A 195 8.25 -8.68 -10.81
N GLU A 196 8.34 -9.15 -12.05
CA GLU A 196 7.80 -8.59 -13.30
C GLU A 196 8.15 -7.13 -13.66
N GLU A 197 9.03 -7.04 -14.66
CA GLU A 197 9.33 -5.89 -15.51
C GLU A 197 8.08 -5.10 -15.96
N ALA A 198 6.91 -5.74 -16.08
CA ALA A 198 5.64 -5.09 -16.44
C ALA A 198 4.96 -4.31 -15.30
N ILE A 199 5.06 -4.79 -14.06
CA ILE A 199 4.52 -4.08 -12.87
C ILE A 199 5.43 -2.89 -12.54
N LEU A 200 6.74 -3.09 -12.67
CA LEU A 200 7.73 -2.04 -12.46
C LEU A 200 7.59 -0.91 -13.47
N ASN A 201 7.42 -1.19 -14.77
CA ASN A 201 7.25 -0.13 -15.78
C ASN A 201 5.96 0.67 -15.58
N ASN A 202 4.81 0.02 -15.32
CA ASN A 202 3.56 0.72 -15.06
C ASN A 202 3.60 1.53 -13.75
N LYS A 203 4.26 1.01 -12.70
CA LYS A 203 4.48 1.77 -11.47
C LYS A 203 5.43 2.94 -11.72
N LYS A 204 6.55 2.74 -12.43
CA LYS A 204 7.53 3.78 -12.77
C LYS A 204 6.85 4.98 -13.45
N THR A 205 6.08 4.71 -14.51
CA THR A 205 5.33 5.74 -15.25
C THR A 205 4.25 6.39 -14.36
N SER A 206 3.58 5.63 -13.49
CA SER A 206 2.58 6.17 -12.56
C SER A 206 3.18 7.07 -11.48
N LEU A 207 4.41 6.82 -11.04
CA LEU A 207 5.09 7.61 -9.99
C LEU A 207 5.58 8.93 -10.52
N GLU A 208 6.29 8.90 -11.64
CA GLU A 208 6.73 10.11 -12.35
C GLU A 208 5.53 10.96 -12.76
N ALA A 209 4.46 10.34 -13.29
CA ALA A 209 3.23 11.05 -13.61
C ALA A 209 2.57 11.70 -12.38
N GLY A 210 2.58 11.04 -11.22
CA GLY A 210 2.03 11.58 -9.98
C GLY A 210 2.82 12.79 -9.44
N VAL A 211 4.15 12.68 -9.44
CA VAL A 211 5.05 13.79 -9.07
C VAL A 211 4.87 14.95 -10.04
N ASN A 212 4.93 14.69 -11.35
CA ASN A 212 4.78 15.72 -12.38
C ASN A 212 3.41 16.40 -12.33
N TYR A 213 2.33 15.64 -12.10
CA TYR A 213 0.99 16.22 -11.95
C TYR A 213 0.92 17.18 -10.76
N PHE A 214 1.41 16.75 -9.58
CA PHE A 214 1.44 17.60 -8.39
C PHE A 214 2.25 18.88 -8.62
N LEU A 215 3.46 18.74 -9.16
CA LEU A 215 4.35 19.87 -9.42
C LEU A 215 3.76 20.84 -10.45
N ASN A 216 3.12 20.34 -11.51
CA ASN A 216 2.46 21.19 -12.50
C ASN A 216 1.23 21.92 -11.94
N ASP A 217 0.41 21.28 -11.10
CA ASP A 217 -0.71 21.95 -10.45
C ASP A 217 -0.20 23.01 -9.45
N LEU A 218 0.82 22.69 -8.66
CA LEU A 218 1.44 23.62 -7.73
C LEU A 218 2.06 24.81 -8.47
N LYS A 219 2.79 24.56 -9.56
CA LYS A 219 3.34 25.59 -10.46
C LYS A 219 2.26 26.56 -10.94
N THR A 220 1.14 26.01 -11.41
CA THR A 220 0.04 26.81 -11.97
C THR A 220 -0.56 27.75 -10.94
N ARG A 221 -0.65 27.32 -9.68
CA ARG A 221 -1.19 28.10 -8.57
C ARG A 221 -0.21 29.12 -8.00
N LEU A 222 1.09 28.79 -7.98
CA LEU A 222 2.16 29.69 -7.53
C LEU A 222 2.51 30.75 -8.59
N ASN A 223 2.13 30.54 -9.84
CA ASN A 223 2.46 31.45 -10.92
C ASN A 223 1.87 32.85 -10.63
N ASN A 224 2.72 33.88 -10.68
CA ASN A 224 2.40 35.29 -10.39
C ASN A 224 2.07 35.63 -8.93
N GLN A 225 2.37 34.75 -7.96
CA GLN A 225 2.22 35.08 -6.53
C GLN A 225 3.50 35.72 -5.98
N THR A 226 3.54 37.05 -5.98
CA THR A 226 4.70 37.85 -5.54
C THR A 226 4.81 38.01 -4.02
N GLU A 227 3.75 37.66 -3.27
CA GLU A 227 3.69 37.84 -1.81
C GLU A 227 4.29 36.67 -1.02
N ILE A 228 4.59 35.55 -1.70
CA ILE A 228 5.13 34.36 -1.05
C ILE A 228 6.61 34.54 -0.72
N LYS A 229 6.95 34.37 0.57
CA LYS A 229 8.32 34.45 1.11
C LYS A 229 8.97 33.09 1.32
N GLY A 230 8.14 32.07 1.58
CA GLY A 230 8.58 30.69 1.78
C GLY A 230 9.15 30.06 0.51
N THR A 231 9.79 28.91 0.68
CA THR A 231 10.44 28.19 -0.42
C THR A 231 9.97 26.76 -0.49
N ILE A 232 9.91 26.21 -1.69
CA ILE A 232 9.74 24.78 -1.90
C ILE A 232 10.69 24.31 -2.98
N GLU A 233 11.49 23.31 -2.65
CA GLU A 233 12.44 22.71 -3.56
C GLU A 233 12.28 21.19 -3.53
N VAL A 234 12.15 20.61 -4.73
CA VAL A 234 12.03 19.18 -4.96
C VAL A 234 13.21 18.72 -5.79
N ARG A 235 13.99 17.79 -5.26
CA ARG A 235 15.17 17.19 -5.90
C ARG A 235 14.96 15.69 -6.07
N LEU A 236 15.58 15.11 -7.10
CA LEU A 236 15.56 13.67 -7.34
C LEU A 236 16.94 13.05 -7.07
N ASN A 237 16.99 11.98 -6.29
CA ASN A 237 18.21 11.23 -5.99
C ASN A 237 18.25 9.90 -6.77
N ILE A 238 19.25 9.70 -7.62
CA ILE A 238 19.42 8.48 -8.43
C ILE A 238 20.33 7.45 -7.72
N ASP A 239 21.27 7.91 -6.90
CA ASP A 239 22.39 7.09 -6.45
C ASP A 239 22.03 6.15 -5.28
N TYR A 240 22.89 5.16 -5.03
CA TYR A 240 22.72 4.16 -3.96
C TYR A 240 22.63 4.81 -2.56
N PHE A 241 21.64 4.31 -1.80
CA PHE A 241 21.35 4.49 -0.37
C PHE A 241 20.69 5.81 0.03
N SER A 242 19.58 5.81 0.78
CA SER A 242 19.23 4.98 1.94
C SER A 242 17.88 4.24 1.79
N PRO A 243 17.73 3.02 2.34
CA PRO A 243 16.41 2.37 2.51
C PRO A 243 15.54 3.08 3.57
N ILE A 244 16.11 4.06 4.27
CA ILE A 244 15.45 4.86 5.29
C ILE A 244 14.95 6.15 4.64
N CYS A 245 13.63 6.29 4.69
CA CYS A 245 12.94 7.54 4.43
C CYS A 245 12.84 8.34 5.74
N TYR A 246 12.70 9.65 5.61
CA TYR A 246 12.76 10.57 6.74
C TYR A 246 11.82 11.76 6.55
N PHE A 247 11.17 12.18 7.62
CA PHE A 247 10.45 13.44 7.72
C PHE A 247 10.95 14.22 8.94
N SER A 248 11.30 15.48 8.69
CA SER A 248 11.67 16.45 9.71
C SER A 248 10.66 17.58 9.72
N GLY A 249 9.98 17.77 10.85
CA GLY A 249 9.36 19.03 11.23
C GLY A 249 9.94 19.54 12.56
N ASN A 250 9.49 20.69 13.06
CA ASN A 250 10.07 21.25 14.29
C ASN A 250 9.92 20.32 15.49
N ASP A 251 8.75 19.69 15.65
CA ASP A 251 8.39 18.91 16.85
C ASP A 251 8.28 17.40 16.59
N ILE A 252 8.61 16.99 15.36
CA ILE A 252 8.46 15.62 14.92
C ILE A 252 9.62 15.22 14.02
N LYS A 253 10.17 14.04 14.30
CA LYS A 253 11.25 13.43 13.53
C LYS A 253 10.84 12.00 13.26
N LEU A 254 10.41 11.71 12.04
CA LEU A 254 10.00 10.36 11.67
C LEU A 254 11.04 9.74 10.76
N ILE A 255 11.41 8.50 11.05
CA ILE A 255 12.10 7.64 10.10
C ILE A 255 11.19 6.48 9.75
N TRP A 256 11.21 6.04 8.49
CA TRP A 256 10.55 4.80 8.11
C TRP A 256 11.41 4.03 7.13
N MET A 257 11.34 2.71 7.23
CA MET A 257 12.14 1.83 6.39
C MET A 257 11.28 1.23 5.31
N TYR A 258 11.77 1.28 4.08
CA TYR A 258 11.10 0.65 2.98
C TYR A 258 11.37 -0.87 2.95
N PHE A 259 10.38 -1.67 3.36
CA PHE A 259 10.27 -3.13 3.26
C PHE A 259 9.35 -3.57 2.12
N MET A 260 9.91 -3.93 0.95
CA MET A 260 9.08 -4.42 -0.16
C MET A 260 8.19 -5.57 0.31
N ASN A 261 6.88 -5.34 0.32
CA ASN A 261 5.87 -6.38 0.46
C ASN A 261 5.16 -6.53 -0.89
N PHE A 262 4.49 -7.67 -1.12
CA PHE A 262 3.75 -7.95 -2.38
C PHE A 262 2.69 -6.88 -2.74
N GLN A 263 2.43 -5.90 -1.85
CA GLN A 263 1.44 -4.83 -1.99
C GLN A 263 2.06 -3.42 -2.03
N GLY A 264 3.39 -3.29 -1.91
CA GLY A 264 4.17 -2.05 -1.99
C GLY A 264 3.75 -0.89 -1.08
N SER A 265 3.14 -1.13 0.09
CA SER A 265 2.48 -0.03 0.83
C SER A 265 2.48 -0.06 2.36
N GLU A 266 3.11 -1.03 3.03
CA GLU A 266 3.14 -1.07 4.50
C GLU A 266 4.58 -1.01 5.03
N TYR A 267 4.95 0.16 5.54
CA TYR A 267 6.26 0.45 6.12
C TYR A 267 6.05 1.02 7.51
N PRO A 268 6.66 0.45 8.57
CA PRO A 268 6.57 1.02 9.89
C PRO A 268 7.40 2.30 9.96
N ALA A 269 6.89 3.28 10.70
CA ALA A 269 7.61 4.51 11.02
C ALA A 269 7.88 4.60 12.52
N PHE A 270 8.99 5.25 12.86
CA PHE A 270 9.42 5.52 14.23
C PHE A 270 9.55 7.03 14.40
N ASP A 271 8.90 7.57 15.42
CA ASP A 271 9.13 8.94 15.90
C ASP A 271 10.33 8.90 16.84
N ILE A 272 11.43 9.55 16.46
CA ILE A 272 12.72 9.46 17.16
C ILE A 272 12.85 10.59 18.19
N LEU A 273 13.33 10.25 19.38
CA LEU A 273 13.65 11.20 20.47
C LEU A 273 15.14 11.40 20.67
N ASP A 274 15.95 10.40 20.30
CA ASP A 274 17.37 10.43 20.54
C ASP A 274 18.06 11.54 19.74
N GLN A 275 18.75 12.42 20.46
CA GLN A 275 19.36 13.60 19.84
C GLN A 275 20.53 13.24 18.93
N GLU A 276 21.33 12.24 19.29
CA GLU A 276 22.44 11.78 18.45
C GLU A 276 21.89 11.20 17.15
N PHE A 277 20.85 10.37 17.23
CA PHE A 277 20.22 9.80 16.04
C PHE A 277 19.49 10.84 15.17
N ILE A 278 18.86 11.86 15.77
CA ILE A 278 18.29 12.99 15.04
C ILE A 278 19.40 13.73 14.27
N GLN A 279 20.53 14.02 14.93
CA GLN A 279 21.67 14.71 14.31
C GLN A 279 22.24 13.91 13.12
N GLU A 280 22.45 12.61 13.29
CA GLU A 280 22.93 11.73 12.23
C GLU A 280 21.95 11.65 11.05
N THR A 281 20.64 11.60 11.35
CA THR A 281 19.60 11.57 10.30
C THR A 281 19.54 12.90 9.53
N ASP A 282 19.67 14.03 10.23
CA ASP A 282 19.72 15.36 9.61
C ASP A 282 21.00 15.55 8.79
N TYR A 283 22.15 15.10 9.30
CA TYR A 283 23.42 15.11 8.58
C TYR A 283 23.33 14.29 7.30
N HIS A 284 22.75 13.09 7.37
CA HIS A 284 22.53 12.23 6.22
C HIS A 284 21.62 12.90 5.18
N PHE A 285 20.51 13.53 5.60
CA PHE A 285 19.67 14.31 4.69
C PHE A 285 20.46 15.43 4.01
N ASP A 286 21.19 16.24 4.77
CA ASP A 286 21.90 17.42 4.25
C ASP A 286 23.05 17.01 3.30
N TYR A 287 23.72 15.89 3.58
CA TYR A 287 24.69 15.28 2.66
C TYR A 287 24.04 14.91 1.32
N LEU A 288 22.93 14.17 1.35
CA LEU A 288 22.22 13.79 0.13
C LEU A 288 21.64 15.00 -0.60
N TRP A 289 21.14 15.99 0.14
CA TRP A 289 20.63 17.24 -0.40
C TRP A 289 21.71 17.96 -1.21
N LYS A 290 22.89 18.18 -0.60
CA LYS A 290 24.03 18.82 -1.24
C LYS A 290 24.52 18.04 -2.47
N LYS A 291 24.64 16.72 -2.35
CA LYS A 291 25.09 15.85 -3.46
C LYS A 291 24.16 15.95 -4.69
N ASN A 292 22.88 16.25 -4.48
CA ASN A 292 21.88 16.34 -5.54
C ASN A 292 21.53 17.80 -5.94
N GLU A 293 22.40 18.77 -5.68
CA GLU A 293 22.18 20.20 -6.03
C GLU A 293 21.87 20.45 -7.51
N ASN A 294 22.40 19.62 -8.41
CA ASN A 294 22.17 19.75 -9.85
C ASN A 294 20.90 19.02 -10.32
N ARG A 295 20.28 18.21 -9.46
CA ARG A 295 19.12 17.35 -9.76
C ARG A 295 17.80 17.92 -9.23
N VAL A 296 17.65 19.24 -9.35
CA VAL A 296 16.41 19.96 -9.03
C VAL A 296 15.35 19.68 -10.09
N CYS A 297 14.20 19.18 -9.66
CA CYS A 297 13.00 18.91 -10.46
C CYS A 297 11.95 20.00 -10.27
N PHE A 298 11.96 20.72 -9.14
CA PHE A 298 11.12 21.89 -8.97
C PHE A 298 11.76 22.82 -7.96
N LYS A 299 11.77 24.11 -8.24
CA LYS A 299 12.19 25.11 -7.27
C LYS A 299 11.34 26.36 -7.38
N PHE A 300 10.73 26.73 -6.26
CA PHE A 300 10.09 28.01 -6.06
C PHE A 300 10.78 28.75 -4.92
N GLU A 301 11.27 29.95 -5.23
CA GLU A 301 11.96 30.83 -4.30
C GLU A 301 11.74 32.28 -4.74
N ASN A 302 11.60 33.21 -3.78
CA ASN A 302 11.46 34.65 -4.05
C ASN A 302 10.35 35.00 -5.05
N GLY A 303 9.17 34.36 -4.93
CA GLY A 303 8.02 34.63 -5.80
C GLY A 303 8.18 34.14 -7.24
N LYS A 304 9.21 33.32 -7.54
CA LYS A 304 9.53 32.86 -8.89
C LYS A 304 9.77 31.35 -8.93
N ILE A 305 9.40 30.75 -10.05
CA ILE A 305 9.72 29.36 -10.38
C ILE A 305 11.06 29.37 -11.12
N GLU A 306 12.09 28.75 -10.54
CA GLU A 306 13.44 28.77 -11.10
C GLU A 306 13.73 27.57 -12.02
N LYS A 307 13.09 26.41 -11.79
CA LYS A 307 13.36 25.19 -12.56
C LYS A 307 12.20 24.19 -12.53
N ILE A 308 12.10 23.41 -13.62
CA ILE A 308 11.27 22.20 -13.80
C ILE A 308 12.17 21.11 -14.37
#